data_AF-A0A6I3CKA8-F1
#
_entry.id   AF-A0A6I3CKA8-F1
#
_cell.length_a   1.000
_cell.length_b   1.000
_cell.length_c   1.000
_cell.angle_alpha   90.00
_cell.angle_beta   90.00
_cell.angle_gamma   90.00
#
_symmetry.space_group_name_H-M   'P 1'
#
loop_
_entity.id
_entity.type
_entity.pdbx_description
1 polymer ?
#
loop_
_entity_poly.entity_id
_entity_poly.type
_entity_poly.pdbx_seq_one_letter_code
_entity_poly.pdbx_strand_id
1 'polypeptide(L)'
;MSSPNVLLWTVLPYIAIAAFVLGLVWRFKYDKFNWTTRSSQIYEGKLLRIAGPLFHLGLFAVIGGHIVGLLVPQTFTDKLGL
;
A
#
# COMPACT_ATOMS: atom_id res chain seq x y z
N MET A 1 1.97 -28.31 10.84
CA MET A 1 1.74 -27.29 9.79
C MET A 1 2.23 -27.88 8.48
N SER A 2 1.47 -27.77 7.39
CA SER A 2 1.92 -28.27 6.08
C SER A 2 2.98 -27.34 5.48
N SER A 3 3.95 -27.90 4.74
CA SER A 3 5.03 -27.13 4.13
C SER A 3 4.55 -25.96 3.23
N PRO A 4 3.48 -26.11 2.43
CA PRO A 4 2.92 -24.99 1.66
C PRO A 4 2.41 -23.84 2.55
N ASN A 5 1.86 -24.17 3.72
CA ASN A 5 1.31 -23.17 4.65
C ASN A 5 2.42 -22.27 5.22
N VAL A 6 3.55 -22.86 5.60
CA VAL A 6 4.71 -22.10 6.11
C VAL A 6 5.29 -21.21 5.01
N LEU A 7 5.38 -21.74 3.78
CA LEU A 7 5.93 -20.98 2.65
C LEU A 7 5.07 -19.75 2.31
N LEU A 8 3.74 -19.92 2.25
CA LEU A 8 2.82 -18.85 1.86
C LEU A 8 2.59 -17.80 2.95
N TRP A 9 2.44 -18.23 4.21
CA TRP A 9 2.00 -17.33 5.28
C TRP A 9 3.13 -16.87 6.20
N THR A 10 4.29 -17.52 6.15
CA THR A 10 5.46 -17.12 6.94
C THR A 10 6.53 -16.55 6.03
N VAL A 11 7.02 -17.31 5.04
CA VAL A 11 8.19 -16.90 4.25
C VAL A 11 7.87 -15.77 3.27
N LEU A 12 6.79 -15.91 2.49
CA LEU A 12 6.44 -14.96 1.43
C LEU A 12 6.22 -13.52 1.96
N PRO A 13 5.52 -13.27 3.08
CA PRO A 13 5.36 -11.91 3.61
C PRO A 13 6.69 -11.22 3.93
N TYR A 14 7.65 -11.93 4.53
CA TYR A 14 8.97 -11.35 4.85
C TYR A 14 9.77 -11.03 3.59
N ILE A 15 9.73 -11.89 2.58
CA ILE A 15 10.40 -11.62 1.30
C ILE A 15 9.77 -10.41 0.61
N ALA A 16 8.44 -10.30 0.61
CA ALA A 16 7.73 -9.16 0.02
C ALA A 16 8.12 -7.83 0.70
N ILE A 17 8.16 -7.79 2.04
CA ILE A 17 8.58 -6.60 2.79
C ILE A 17 10.07 -6.28 2.53
N ALA A 18 10.94 -7.29 2.56
CA ALA A 18 12.36 -7.10 2.29
C ALA A 18 12.61 -6.54 0.88
N ALA A 19 11.96 -7.11 -0.13
CA ALA A 19 12.05 -6.65 -1.52
C ALA A 19 11.48 -5.23 -1.67
N PHE A 20 10.36 -4.92 -1.01
CA PHE A 20 9.78 -3.58 -1.00
C PHE A 20 10.76 -2.54 -0.43
N VAL A 21 11.31 -2.77 0.77
CA VAL A 21 12.21 -1.81 1.43
C VAL A 21 13.53 -1.67 0.67
N LEU A 22 14.18 -2.77 0.31
CA LEU A 22 15.45 -2.74 -0.41
C LEU A 22 15.30 -2.12 -1.80
N GLY A 23 14.22 -2.49 -2.52
CA GLY A 23 13.88 -1.91 -3.81
C GLY A 23 13.62 -0.41 -3.72
N LEU A 24 12.90 0.04 -2.69
CA LEU A 24 12.63 1.46 -2.45
C LEU A 24 13.93 2.24 -2.18
N VAL A 25 14.81 1.73 -1.31
CA VAL A 25 16.09 2.37 -0.97
C VAL A 25 17.01 2.40 -2.19
N TRP A 26 17.12 1.30 -2.93
CA TRP A 26 17.93 1.22 -4.13
C TRP A 26 17.44 2.21 -5.20
N ARG A 27 16.13 2.21 -5.49
CA ARG A 27 15.54 3.13 -6.47
C ARG A 27 15.72 4.60 -6.04
N PHE A 28 15.61 4.88 -4.74
CA PHE A 28 15.84 6.23 -4.22
C PHE A 28 17.30 6.68 -4.37
N LYS A 29 18.28 5.77 -4.25
CA LYS A 29 19.70 6.10 -4.42
C LYS A 29 20.10 6.26 -5.88
N TYR A 30 19.68 5.34 -6.75
CA TYR A 30 20.22 5.21 -8.10
C TYR A 30 19.31 5.75 -9.21
N ASP A 31 18.00 5.85 -9.00
CA ASP A 31 17.03 6.26 -10.02
C ASP A 31 16.06 7.34 -9.52
N LYS A 32 16.63 8.50 -9.15
CA LYS A 32 15.86 9.65 -8.69
C LYS A 32 15.10 10.35 -9.82
N PHE A 33 15.68 10.40 -11.02
CA PHE A 33 15.08 11.13 -12.15
C PHE A 33 13.80 10.49 -12.67
N ASN A 34 13.66 9.15 -12.61
CA ASN A 34 12.41 8.48 -12.95
C ASN A 34 11.45 8.32 -11.76
N TRP A 35 11.74 8.93 -10.61
CA TRP A 35 10.83 8.95 -9.46
C TRP A 35 9.74 10.02 -9.64
N THR A 36 8.80 9.74 -10.54
CA THR A 36 7.64 10.61 -10.78
C THR A 36 6.38 9.78 -10.82
N THR A 37 5.22 10.43 -10.68
CA THR A 37 3.92 9.78 -10.77
C THR A 37 3.56 9.28 -12.17
N ARG A 38 4.35 9.63 -13.20
CA ARG A 38 4.12 9.29 -14.62
C ARG A 38 2.66 9.54 -15.04
N SER A 39 2.15 10.75 -14.78
CA SER A 39 0.75 11.08 -15.05
C SER A 39 0.42 10.99 -16.55
N SER A 40 -0.67 10.29 -16.87
CA SER A 40 -1.24 10.18 -18.21
C SER A 40 -2.40 11.16 -18.46
N GLN A 41 -2.61 12.12 -17.56
CA GLN A 41 -3.75 13.06 -17.61
C GLN A 41 -3.80 13.88 -18.91
N ILE A 42 -2.66 14.14 -19.55
CA ILE A 42 -2.58 14.87 -20.81
C ILE A 42 -3.20 14.06 -21.97
N TYR A 43 -3.10 12.73 -21.92
CA TYR A 43 -3.60 11.85 -22.97
C TYR A 43 -5.10 11.54 -22.83
N GLU A 44 -5.61 11.42 -21.61
CA GLU A 44 -7.01 11.03 -21.36
C GLU A 44 -7.63 11.79 -20.17
N GLY A 45 -7.57 13.12 -20.25
CA GLY A 45 -7.98 13.99 -19.14
C GLY A 45 -9.47 13.92 -18.78
N LYS A 46 -10.35 13.56 -19.71
CA LYS A 46 -11.80 13.56 -19.47
C LYS A 46 -12.21 12.46 -18.49
N LEU A 47 -11.74 11.23 -18.71
CA LEU A 47 -12.02 10.12 -17.82
C LEU A 47 -11.25 10.24 -16.49
N LEU A 48 -9.94 10.51 -16.58
CA LEU A 48 -9.05 10.54 -15.41
C LEU A 48 -9.34 11.68 -14.43
N ARG A 49 -10.01 12.76 -14.87
CA ARG A 49 -10.49 13.82 -13.97
C ARG A 49 -11.54 13.34 -12.98
N ILE A 50 -12.29 12.27 -13.29
CA ILE A 50 -13.29 11.69 -12.39
C ILE A 50 -12.76 10.39 -11.78
N ALA A 51 -12.25 9.47 -12.61
CA ALA A 51 -11.76 8.17 -12.18
C ALA A 51 -10.54 8.28 -11.25
N GLY A 52 -9.63 9.23 -11.54
CA GLY A 52 -8.42 9.45 -10.73
C GLY A 52 -8.75 9.81 -9.28
N PRO A 53 -9.49 10.90 -9.02
CA PRO A 53 -9.89 11.26 -7.65
C PRO A 53 -10.72 10.19 -6.95
N LEU A 54 -11.70 9.57 -7.62
CA LEU A 54 -12.52 8.51 -7.01
C LEU A 54 -11.67 7.31 -6.57
N PHE A 55 -10.71 6.89 -7.40
CA PHE A 55 -9.78 5.82 -7.05
C PHE A 55 -8.90 6.20 -5.85
N HIS A 56 -8.31 7.40 -5.83
CA HIS A 56 -7.43 7.82 -4.73
C HIS A 56 -8.20 7.97 -3.41
N LEU A 57 -9.39 8.57 -3.44
CA LEU A 57 -10.22 8.71 -2.24
C LEU A 57 -10.65 7.35 -1.71
N GLY A 58 -11.06 6.43 -2.59
CA GLY A 58 -11.36 5.04 -2.20
C GLY A 58 -10.14 4.31 -1.64
N LEU A 59 -8.98 4.46 -2.28
CA LEU A 59 -7.72 3.87 -1.84
C LEU A 59 -7.33 4.36 -0.43
N PHE A 60 -7.44 5.66 -0.17
CA PHE A 60 -7.14 6.21 1.17
C PHE A 60 -8.10 5.69 2.24
N ALA A 61 -9.39 5.56 1.93
CA ALA A 61 -10.36 4.97 2.85
C ALA A 61 -10.01 3.51 3.18
N VAL A 62 -9.63 2.71 2.18
CA VAL A 62 -9.23 1.31 2.36
C VAL A 62 -7.93 1.19 3.17
N ILE A 63 -6.92 1.99 2.84
CA ILE A 63 -5.64 2.01 3.58
C ILE A 63 -5.90 2.40 5.05
N GLY A 64 -6.70 3.45 5.28
CA GLY A 64 -7.10 3.87 6.63
C GLY A 64 -7.81 2.75 7.38
N GLY A 65 -8.77 2.08 6.73
CA GLY A 65 -9.47 0.93 7.31
C GLY A 65 -8.55 -0.24 7.67
N HIS A 66 -7.55 -0.55 6.83
CA HIS A 66 -6.57 -1.60 7.13
C HIS A 66 -5.66 -1.21 8.30
N ILE A 67 -5.22 0.04 8.37
CA ILE A 67 -4.39 0.54 9.47
C ILE A 67 -5.16 0.46 10.79
N VAL A 68 -6.41 0.92 10.81
CA VAL A 68 -7.26 0.84 12.01
C VAL A 68 -7.57 -0.61 12.36
N GLY A 69 -7.95 -1.44 11.39
CA GLY A 69 -8.34 -2.83 11.65
C GLY A 69 -7.20 -3.76 12.06
N LEU A 70 -5.97 -3.51 11.61
CA LEU A 70 -4.82 -4.41 11.84
C LEU A 70 -3.78 -3.87 12.82
N LEU A 71 -3.58 -2.54 12.86
CA LEU A 71 -2.51 -1.93 13.67
C LEU A 71 -3.03 -1.26 14.95
N VAL A 72 -4.31 -0.90 15.04
CA VAL A 72 -4.87 -0.30 16.26
C VAL A 72 -5.24 -1.41 17.25
N PRO A 73 -4.68 -1.40 18.48
CA PRO A 73 -5.01 -2.37 19.49
C PRO A 73 -6.45 -2.17 20.00
N GLN A 74 -7.14 -3.28 20.31
CA GLN A 74 -8.53 -3.26 20.79
C GLN A 74 -8.74 -2.32 21.99
N THR A 75 -7.76 -2.20 22.89
CA THR A 75 -7.81 -1.30 24.05
C THR A 75 -7.98 0.18 23.69
N PHE A 76 -7.61 0.59 22.47
CA PHE A 76 -7.82 1.95 21.98
C PHE A 76 -9.25 2.14 21.42
N THR A 77 -9.77 1.12 20.75
CA THR A 77 -11.14 1.06 20.22
C THR A 77 -12.14 1.05 21.37
N ASP A 78 -11.90 0.21 22.38
CA ASP A 78 -12.74 0.12 23.60
C ASP A 78 -12.82 1.46 24.36
N LYS A 79 -11.71 2.22 24.40
CA LYS A 79 -11.67 3.55 25.04
C LYS A 79 -12.43 4.62 24.27
N LEU A 80 -12.63 4.43 22.97
CA LEU A 80 -13.44 5.31 22.11
C LEU A 80 -14.92 4.88 22.11
N GLY A 81 -15.28 3.79 22.79
CA GLY A 81 -16.66 3.29 22.86
C GLY A 81 -17.13 2.59 21.60
N LEU A 82 -16.20 2.09 20.78
CA LEU A 82 -16.42 1.22 19.62
C LEU A 82 -16.09 -0.23 20.01
#